data_AF-A0A3P7DPI6-F1
#
_entry.id   AF-A0A3P7DPI6-F1
#
_cell.length_a   1.000
_cell.length_b   1.000
_cell.length_c   1.000
_cell.angle_alpha   90.00
_cell.angle_beta   90.00
_cell.angle_gamma   90.00
#
_symmetry.space_group_name_H-M   'P 1'
#
loop_
_entity.id
_entity.type
_entity.pdbx_description
1 polymer ?
#
loop_
_entity_poly.entity_id
_entity_poly.type
_entity_poly.pdbx_seq_one_letter_code
_entity_poly.pdbx_strand_id
1 'polypeptide(L)' 'MFSLIILLIIFVTKKTIGYVSNMNYIPMGTNPTLYQPGYDPVMQLDAATFYDTVFMQDHSFVVEFYADW' A
#
# COMPACT_ATOMS: atom_id res chain seq x y z
N MET A 1 -5.72 -34.29 7.07
CA MET A 1 -5.37 -33.40 8.19
C MET A 1 -4.23 -32.44 7.84
N PHE A 2 -3.06 -32.90 7.38
CA PHE A 2 -1.95 -32.04 6.94
C PHE A 2 -2.34 -30.95 5.93
N SER A 3 -3.12 -31.30 4.91
CA SER A 3 -3.57 -30.34 3.89
C SER A 3 -4.40 -29.19 4.48
N LEU A 4 -5.17 -29.45 5.54
CA LEU A 4 -5.99 -28.44 6.21
C LEU A 4 -5.15 -27.48 7.05
N ILE A 5 -4.07 -27.99 7.68
CA ILE A 5 -3.07 -27.17 8.38
C ILE A 5 -2.33 -26.26 7.39
N ILE A 6 -1.92 -26.79 6.23
CA ILE A 6 -1.26 -25.99 5.18
C ILE A 6 -2.19 -24.89 4.68
N LEU A 7 -3.47 -25.20 4.43
CA LEU A 7 -4.46 -24.20 4.02
C LEU A 7 -4.64 -23.12 5.09
N LEU A 8 -4.70 -23.51 6.37
CA LEU A 8 -4.79 -22.58 7.50
C LEU A 8 -3.56 -21.65 7.55
N ILE A 9 -2.36 -22.21 7.41
CA ILE A 9 -1.11 -21.43 7.39
C ILE A 9 -1.18 -20.42 6.26
N ILE A 10 -1.45 -20.83 5.01
CA ILE A 10 -1.53 -19.92 3.86
C ILE A 10 -2.56 -18.80 4.09
N PHE A 11 -3.72 -19.13 4.69
CA PHE A 11 -4.76 -18.15 4.97
C PHE A 11 -4.32 -17.13 6.02
N VAL A 12 -3.61 -17.57 7.07
CA VAL A 12 -3.07 -16.67 8.10
C VAL A 12 -1.93 -15.82 7.54
N THR A 13 -1.03 -16.38 6.72
CA THR A 13 0.09 -15.61 6.15
C THR A 13 -0.39 -14.48 5.24
N LYS A 14 -1.50 -14.67 4.51
CA LYS A 14 -2.09 -13.59 3.70
C LYS A 14 -2.51 -12.38 4.53
N LYS A 15 -2.93 -12.58 5.79
CA LYS A 15 -3.30 -11.47 6.68
C LYS A 15 -2.10 -10.69 7.21
N THR A 16 -0.87 -11.23 7.12
CA THR A 16 0.34 -10.60 7.66
C THR A 16 1.22 -9.95 6.60
N ILE A 17 0.85 -10.01 5.31
CA ILE A 17 1.59 -9.32 4.26
C ILE A 17 1.18 -7.85 4.31
N GLY A 18 2.08 -7.01 4.82
CA GLY A 18 1.95 -5.56 4.69
C GLY A 18 2.46 -5.09 3.33
N TYR A 19 1.79 -4.11 2.73
CA TYR A 19 2.17 -3.51 1.46
C TYR A 19 2.68 -2.09 1.72
N VAL A 20 4.00 -1.90 1.74
CA VAL A 20 4.60 -0.58 1.99
C VAL A 20 4.85 0.13 0.66
N SER A 21 4.35 1.36 0.54
CA SER A 21 4.57 2.20 -0.64
C SER A 21 6.01 2.76 -0.67
N ASN A 22 6.41 3.28 -1.83
CA ASN A 22 7.68 3.97 -2.04
C ASN A 22 7.54 5.01 -3.15
N MET A 23 8.57 5.81 -3.38
CA MET A 23 8.52 6.93 -4.35
C MET A 23 8.21 6.51 -5.80
N ASN A 24 8.45 5.25 -6.16
CA ASN A 24 8.16 4.73 -7.51
C ASN A 24 6.87 3.90 -7.55
N TYR A 25 6.11 3.85 -6.46
CA TYR A 25 4.89 3.06 -6.38
C TYR A 25 3.78 3.62 -7.28
N ILE A 26 3.12 2.73 -8.02
CA ILE A 26 1.95 3.04 -8.83
C ILE A 26 0.72 2.48 -8.10
N PRO A 27 -0.24 3.34 -7.68
CA PRO A 27 -1.49 2.92 -7.06
C PRO A 27 -2.23 1.83 -7.83
N MET A 28 -2.88 0.91 -7.10
CA MET A 28 -3.79 -0.04 -7.71
C MET A 28 -5.05 0.69 -8.19
N GLY A 29 -5.26 0.69 -9.51
CA GLY A 29 -6.41 1.32 -10.13
C GLY A 29 -6.20 1.57 -11.61
N THR A 30 -7.23 2.10 -12.27
CA THR A 30 -7.19 2.47 -13.69
C THR A 30 -7.33 3.97 -13.93
N ASN A 31 -7.59 4.73 -12.87
CA ASN A 31 -7.69 6.19 -12.97
C ASN A 31 -6.30 6.81 -13.13
N PRO A 32 -6.16 7.87 -13.94
CA PRO A 32 -4.92 8.60 -14.03
C PRO A 32 -4.55 9.21 -12.67
N THR A 33 -3.25 9.24 -12.35
CA THR A 33 -2.76 9.92 -11.15
C THR A 33 -2.43 11.36 -11.47
N LEU A 34 -2.68 12.26 -10.51
CA LEU A 34 -2.30 13.68 -10.65
C LEU A 34 -0.77 13.86 -10.63
N TYR A 35 -0.06 13.02 -9.87
CA TYR A 35 1.39 13.03 -9.75
C TYR A 35 2.01 11.78 -10.37
N GLN A 36 3.18 11.95 -10.99
CA GLN A 36 3.97 10.91 -11.63
C GLN A 36 4.90 10.21 -10.63
N PRO A 37 4.75 8.88 -10.42
CA PRO A 37 5.65 8.09 -9.60
C PRO A 37 7.11 8.17 -10.09
N GLY A 38 8.03 8.33 -9.16
CA GLY A 38 9.47 8.40 -9.41
C GLY A 38 9.96 9.72 -10.02
N TYR A 39 9.05 10.66 -10.29
CA TYR A 39 9.39 11.98 -10.82
C TYR A 39 8.98 13.08 -9.85
N ASP A 40 7.70 13.12 -9.48
CA ASP A 40 7.21 14.09 -8.50
C ASP A 40 7.71 13.71 -7.10
N PRO A 41 8.06 14.68 -6.24
CA PRO A 41 8.59 14.43 -4.89
C PRO A 41 7.48 14.06 -3.90
N VAL A 42 6.55 13.21 -4.34
CA VAL A 42 5.42 12.70 -3.56
C VAL A 42 5.33 11.19 -3.68
N MET A 43 5.08 10.53 -2.56
CA MET A 43 4.82 9.10 -2.53
C MET A 43 3.33 8.86 -2.75
N GLN A 44 2.99 8.13 -3.81
CA GLN A 44 1.62 7.73 -4.05
C GLN A 44 1.17 6.68 -3.01
N LEU A 45 -0.09 6.77 -2.59
CA LEU A 45 -0.70 5.83 -1.64
C LEU A 45 -2.04 5.36 -2.19
N ASP A 46 -2.46 4.19 -1.74
CA ASP A 46 -3.79 3.65 -2.02
C ASP A 46 -4.32 2.86 -0.82
N ALA A 47 -5.52 2.29 -0.97
CA ALA A 47 -6.15 1.50 0.09
C ALA A 47 -5.32 0.29 0.54
N ALA A 48 -4.49 -0.27 -0.34
CA ALA A 48 -3.65 -1.42 -0.03
C ALA A 48 -2.37 -1.03 0.74
N THR A 49 -1.89 0.20 0.55
CA THR A 49 -0.59 0.64 1.09
C THR A 49 -0.67 1.64 2.23
N PHE A 50 -1.79 2.37 2.38
CA PHE A 50 -1.90 3.48 3.33
C PHE A 50 -1.56 3.06 4.77
N TYR A 51 -2.15 1.97 5.25
CA TYR A 51 -2.01 1.58 6.65
C TYR A 51 -0.55 1.24 7.00
N ASP A 52 0.05 0.36 6.20
CA ASP A 52 1.40 -0.15 6.45
C ASP A 52 2.48 0.91 6.20
N THR A 53 2.19 1.92 5.38
CA THR A 53 3.13 3.01 5.08
C THR A 53 3.06 4.14 6.11
N VAL A 54 1.85 4.54 6.52
CA VAL A 54 1.66 5.78 7.31
C VAL A 54 1.67 5.53 8.82
N PHE A 55 1.11 4.41 9.29
CA PHE A 55 1.03 4.16 10.73
C PHE A 55 2.31 3.52 11.28
N MET A 56 2.54 3.70 12.59
CA MET A 56 3.65 3.10 13.34
C MET A 56 5.05 3.46 12.80
N GLN A 57 5.19 4.65 12.23
CA GLN A 57 6.47 5.15 11.72
C GLN A 57 7.20 6.02 12.75
N ASP A 58 8.50 6.20 12.56
CA ASP A 58 9.38 7.06 13.36
C ASP A 58 9.41 8.53 12.87
N HIS A 59 8.62 8.85 11.85
CA HIS A 59 8.50 10.17 11.24
C HIS A 59 7.03 10.52 10.93
N SER A 60 6.79 11.79 10.63
CA SER A 60 5.45 12.31 10.32
C SER A 60 5.21 12.39 8.82
N PHE A 61 3.95 12.17 8.42
CA PHE A 61 3.50 12.33 7.03
C PHE A 61 2.56 13.53 6.93
N VAL A 62 2.64 14.24 5.80
CA VAL A 62 1.55 15.09 5.31
C VAL A 62 0.89 14.30 4.19
N VAL A 63 -0.41 14.06 4.32
CA VAL A 63 -1.18 13.28 3.34
C VAL A 63 -2.20 14.19 2.68
N GLU A 64 -2.16 14.24 1.36
CA GLU A 64 -3.16 14.90 0.53
C GLU A 64 -4.15 13.84 -0.02
N PHE A 65 -5.41 13.95 0.40
CA PHE A 65 -6.49 13.16 -0.19
C PHE A 65 -7.09 13.97 -1.35
N TYR A 66 -6.93 13.49 -2.57
CA TYR A 66 -7.36 14.19 -3.78
C TYR A 66 -8.32 13.34 -4.62
N ALA A 67 -8.97 14.00 -5.58
CA ALA A 67 -9.62 13.38 -6.71
C ALA A 67 -9.09 14.04 -8.00
N ASP A 68 -9.03 13.28 -9.09
CA ASP A 68 -8.48 13.66 -10.39
C ASP A 68 -9.50 14.34 -11.33
N TRP A 69 -10.71 14.61 -10.83
CA TRP A 69 -11.81 15.32 -11.51
C TRP A 69 -12.02 16.73 -10.96
#